data_AF-A0A2E8H692-F1
#
_entry.id   AF-A0A2E8H692-F1
#
_cell.length_a   1.000
_cell.length_b   1.000
_cell.length_c   1.000
_cell.angle_alpha   90.00
_cell.angle_beta   90.00
_cell.angle_gamma   90.00
#
_symmetry.space_group_name_H-M   'P 1'
#
loop_
_entity.id
_entity.type
_entity.pdbx_description
1 polymer ?
#
loop_
_entity_poly.entity_id
_entity_poly.type
_entity_poly.pdbx_seq_one_letter_code
_entity_poly.pdbx_strand_id
1 'polypeptide(L)'
;MKRTPYSSVSPKAHIPAIVTETTTQEAGRQVFYAILGEPIPKNTALLRTAEEYRHFRSIYLAQKQLNKLIEDSQLAAEVRLIMIDRTSDIPRKLWDLSTATCAIIFGPNFPRLSEATIRLWATSGQDRYIVVCHNPKRALFRYERLRQFGNDLNVRGYSSAANDAETRDFWQSFFDDELCPLIREKAANFTGDDLAAAEKLLTREEASQALNSDPETMELLPGFPHVARQAIAAIDADKSHTVVSRIVQPDGPLTATIVHTANLARYGARQRIETLPNALAMIGMEETRQILTGRAMSELVKKVDQAGFVAKDFFAHSVSTGYMAQLLQLDVESPSPRQQEVLKALSLPPFILDVLKRFGVYRKFKDAHAAFDPFTAGILHDVGKVMNTVCYQDTYPLVLYEIERSKWQTRLLDCERAVVGDLQHPVTSGALLESWEVFPRLIEPIRNHHQIDENSAPEAALVSLANLLVKGMFPFPRVISIPEDYRSVHLYPASDAFPLTNPLPALFHKHATWFEQGYDELELTPDEVETGRYRKATLDALIEVAQDAVEKDPVAYSEALSAQNPELMDLVEWTDVSAGDWLAFSLLLRHTITDTVHRLLASTGR
;
A
#
# COMPACT_ATOMS: atom_id res chain seq x y z
N MET A 1 24.07 -64.21 32.27
CA MET A 1 24.99 -64.37 31.11
C MET A 1 24.18 -64.04 29.85
N LYS A 2 24.52 -63.16 28.91
CA LYS A 2 25.66 -62.25 28.65
C LYS A 2 25.14 -61.06 27.81
N ARG A 3 25.80 -59.90 27.98
CA ARG A 3 25.66 -58.64 27.22
C ARG A 3 26.43 -58.67 25.88
N THR A 4 25.88 -57.96 24.87
CA THR A 4 26.50 -57.09 23.80
C THR A 4 27.48 -57.67 22.76
N PRO A 5 27.81 -56.96 21.65
CA PRO A 5 27.07 -55.97 20.81
C PRO A 5 27.30 -56.16 19.28
N TYR A 6 26.60 -55.42 18.39
CA TYR A 6 27.26 -54.67 17.31
C TYR A 6 26.33 -53.60 16.71
N SER A 7 26.89 -52.39 16.65
CA SER A 7 26.41 -51.17 16.01
C SER A 7 26.34 -51.27 14.49
N SER A 8 25.36 -50.60 13.87
CA SER A 8 25.63 -49.84 12.64
C SER A 8 24.81 -48.56 12.64
N VAL A 9 25.54 -47.45 12.62
CA VAL A 9 25.06 -46.08 12.51
C VAL A 9 24.63 -45.87 11.06
N SER A 10 23.37 -45.53 10.81
CA SER A 10 22.99 -44.86 9.56
C SER A 10 22.98 -43.35 9.82
N PRO A 11 23.67 -42.52 9.02
CA PRO A 11 23.60 -41.08 9.20
C PRO A 11 22.19 -40.61 8.82
N LYS A 12 21.41 -40.18 9.82
CA LYS A 12 20.17 -39.44 9.59
C LYS A 12 20.53 -38.12 8.90
N ALA A 13 20.37 -38.05 7.59
CA ALA A 13 20.40 -36.78 6.86
C ALA A 13 19.11 -36.02 7.19
N HIS A 14 19.21 -35.03 8.09
CA HIS A 14 18.16 -34.06 8.33
C HIS A 14 18.01 -33.19 7.08
N ILE A 15 16.81 -33.20 6.46
CA ILE A 15 16.43 -32.25 5.40
C ILE A 15 16.46 -30.84 6.03
N PRO A 16 16.98 -29.80 5.35
CA PRO A 16 16.91 -28.43 5.87
C PRO A 16 15.45 -28.09 6.17
N ALA A 17 15.21 -27.43 7.31
CA ALA A 17 13.86 -27.21 7.82
C ALA A 17 12.99 -26.53 6.75
N ILE A 18 11.97 -27.25 6.27
CA ILE A 18 10.83 -26.65 5.61
C ILE A 18 10.11 -25.86 6.71
N VAL A 19 9.64 -24.65 6.38
CA VAL A 19 9.06 -23.64 7.27
C VAL A 19 7.96 -24.20 8.20
N THR A 20 8.34 -24.89 9.28
CA THR A 20 7.38 -25.44 10.26
C THR A 20 7.85 -25.43 11.71
N GLU A 21 9.10 -25.07 12.02
CA GLU A 21 9.58 -25.15 13.41
C GLU A 21 9.95 -23.77 13.98
N THR A 22 9.36 -23.47 15.12
CA THR A 22 9.71 -22.38 16.04
C THR A 22 11.22 -22.38 16.29
N THR A 23 11.90 -21.36 15.77
CA THR A 23 13.32 -21.10 16.00
C THR A 23 13.53 -20.62 17.44
N THR A 24 13.64 -21.56 18.37
CA THR A 24 14.19 -21.27 19.70
C THR A 24 15.70 -21.09 19.57
N GLN A 25 16.23 -19.94 19.99
CA GLN A 25 17.66 -19.74 20.19
C GLN A 25 18.17 -20.77 21.20
N GLU A 26 19.14 -21.59 20.81
CA GLU A 26 19.92 -22.37 21.79
C GLU A 26 20.90 -21.42 22.48
N ALA A 27 20.91 -21.46 23.82
CA ALA A 27 21.74 -20.57 24.63
C ALA A 27 23.23 -20.77 24.30
N GLY A 28 23.87 -19.75 23.72
CA GLY A 28 25.33 -19.67 23.54
C GLY A 28 25.87 -19.71 22.10
N ARG A 29 25.02 -19.80 21.06
CA ARG A 29 25.41 -19.66 19.65
C ARG A 29 24.52 -18.65 18.92
N GLN A 30 25.13 -17.76 18.14
CA GLN A 30 24.43 -16.77 17.34
C GLN A 30 23.99 -17.37 16.00
N VAL A 31 22.71 -17.24 15.66
CA VAL A 31 22.15 -17.84 14.43
C VAL A 31 21.96 -16.75 13.38
N PHE A 32 22.63 -16.89 12.24
CA PHE A 32 22.42 -16.09 11.05
C PHE A 32 21.57 -16.85 10.04
N TYR A 33 20.83 -16.11 9.23
CA TYR A 33 19.96 -16.66 8.21
C TYR A 33 20.45 -16.25 6.82
N ALA A 34 20.51 -17.21 5.90
CA ALA A 34 20.64 -16.93 4.48
C ALA A 34 19.40 -17.45 3.76
N ILE A 35 18.69 -16.55 3.10
CA ILE A 35 17.48 -16.87 2.34
C ILE A 35 17.93 -17.30 0.95
N LEU A 36 17.49 -18.47 0.49
CA LEU A 36 17.86 -19.03 -0.80
C LEU A 36 16.59 -19.32 -1.61
N GLY A 37 16.39 -18.51 -2.64
CA GLY A 37 15.33 -18.67 -3.62
C GLY A 37 15.67 -19.70 -4.68
N GLU A 38 15.18 -20.92 -4.52
CA GLU A 38 15.28 -21.99 -5.51
C GLU A 38 14.07 -22.93 -5.38
N PRO A 39 13.20 -23.05 -6.41
CA PRO A 39 11.92 -23.76 -6.29
C PRO A 39 12.06 -25.24 -5.92
N ILE A 40 11.54 -25.61 -4.75
CA ILE A 40 11.54 -26.97 -4.24
C ILE A 40 10.49 -27.81 -5.00
N PRO A 41 10.80 -29.05 -5.42
CA PRO A 41 9.81 -29.95 -5.99
C PRO A 41 8.68 -30.26 -5.00
N LYS A 42 7.44 -30.22 -5.50
CA LYS A 42 6.21 -30.56 -4.73
C LYS A 42 6.31 -31.91 -4.02
N ASN A 43 6.95 -32.89 -4.65
CA ASN A 43 7.24 -34.18 -4.03
C ASN A 43 8.69 -34.20 -3.55
N THR A 44 8.88 -33.92 -2.26
CA THR A 44 10.21 -33.89 -1.61
C THR A 44 10.94 -35.23 -1.66
N ALA A 45 10.25 -36.35 -1.92
CA ALA A 45 10.89 -37.63 -2.16
C ALA A 45 11.79 -37.61 -3.41
N LEU A 46 11.49 -36.75 -4.39
CA LEU A 46 12.26 -36.59 -5.63
C LEU A 46 13.65 -35.99 -5.38
N LEU A 47 13.84 -35.21 -4.30
CA LEU A 47 15.16 -34.70 -3.90
C LEU A 47 16.19 -35.84 -3.69
N ARG A 48 15.69 -37.04 -3.32
CA ARG A 48 16.51 -38.23 -3.04
C ARG A 48 16.68 -39.17 -4.22
N THR A 49 15.85 -39.07 -5.26
CA THR A 49 15.80 -40.10 -6.31
C THR A 49 15.95 -39.55 -7.72
N ALA A 50 15.53 -38.31 -8.00
CA ALA A 50 15.53 -37.75 -9.34
C ALA A 50 16.82 -36.97 -9.64
N GLU A 51 17.29 -37.11 -10.88
CA GLU A 51 18.56 -36.55 -11.36
C GLU A 51 18.49 -35.02 -11.49
N GLU A 52 17.33 -34.49 -11.89
CA GLU A 52 17.09 -33.05 -12.04
C GLU A 52 17.21 -32.24 -10.72
N TYR A 53 16.99 -32.87 -9.56
CA TYR A 53 17.07 -32.20 -8.25
C TYR A 53 18.41 -32.40 -7.52
N ARG A 54 19.44 -32.89 -8.22
CA ARG A 54 20.76 -33.11 -7.59
C ARG A 54 21.39 -31.83 -7.03
N HIS A 55 21.07 -30.66 -7.60
CA HIS A 55 21.58 -29.36 -7.14
C HIS A 55 21.19 -29.04 -5.68
N PHE A 56 20.02 -29.48 -5.20
CA PHE A 56 19.63 -29.33 -3.78
C PHE A 56 20.54 -30.10 -2.82
N ARG A 57 21.13 -31.21 -3.26
CA ARG A 57 22.11 -31.94 -2.44
C ARG A 57 23.41 -31.15 -2.33
N SER A 58 23.81 -30.46 -3.39
CA SER A 58 24.95 -29.55 -3.37
C SER A 58 24.72 -28.40 -2.39
N ILE A 59 23.52 -27.78 -2.43
CA ILE A 59 23.11 -26.74 -1.47
C ILE A 59 23.23 -27.23 -0.02
N TYR A 60 22.69 -28.41 0.28
CA TYR A 60 22.73 -28.98 1.63
C TYR A 60 24.15 -29.33 2.10
N LEU A 61 24.95 -29.97 1.24
CA LEU A 61 26.33 -30.34 1.56
C LEU A 61 27.18 -29.10 1.81
N ALA A 62 26.97 -28.06 1.01
CA ALA A 62 27.65 -26.79 1.17
C ALA A 62 27.26 -26.08 2.47
N GLN A 63 25.99 -26.08 2.87
CA GLN A 63 25.58 -25.55 4.19
C GLN A 63 26.33 -26.25 5.33
N LYS A 64 26.44 -27.58 5.25
CA LYS A 64 27.13 -28.37 6.28
C LYS A 64 28.63 -28.04 6.31
N GLN A 65 29.25 -27.87 5.15
CA GLN A 65 30.66 -27.47 5.03
C GLN A 65 30.88 -26.06 5.58
N LEU A 66 30.00 -25.11 5.23
CA LEU A 66 30.01 -23.75 5.74
C LEU A 66 29.94 -23.71 7.28
N ASN A 67 28.97 -24.39 7.88
CA ASN A 67 28.83 -24.42 9.34
C ASN A 67 30.04 -25.08 10.02
N LYS A 68 30.61 -26.12 9.41
CA LYS A 68 31.87 -26.71 9.91
C LYS A 68 33.03 -25.70 9.84
N LEU A 69 33.16 -24.96 8.75
CA LEU A 69 34.19 -23.93 8.61
C LEU A 69 34.05 -22.79 9.63
N ILE A 70 32.81 -22.43 9.98
CA ILE A 70 32.52 -21.43 11.02
C ILE A 70 32.91 -21.98 12.40
N GLU A 71 32.55 -23.23 12.71
CA GLU A 71 32.97 -23.91 13.95
C GLU A 71 34.50 -24.01 14.06
N ASP A 72 35.18 -24.39 12.97
CA ASP A 72 36.64 -24.48 12.88
C ASP A 72 37.32 -23.11 13.05
N SER A 73 36.60 -22.01 12.75
CA SER A 73 37.07 -20.62 12.91
C SER A 73 36.85 -20.07 14.33
N GLN A 74 36.39 -20.89 15.27
CA GLN A 74 36.07 -20.49 16.66
C GLN A 74 35.03 -19.37 16.79
N LEU A 75 34.27 -19.09 15.74
CA LEU A 75 33.16 -18.14 15.76
C LEU A 75 31.96 -18.81 16.43
N ALA A 76 31.36 -18.16 17.42
CA ALA A 76 30.16 -18.65 18.11
C ALA A 76 28.89 -18.43 17.26
N ALA A 77 28.92 -18.87 16.00
CA ALA A 77 27.91 -18.59 14.99
C ALA A 77 27.43 -19.85 14.26
N GLU A 78 26.19 -19.83 13.78
CA GLU A 78 25.58 -20.87 12.93
C GLU A 78 24.86 -20.18 11.77
N VAL A 79 25.01 -20.66 10.53
CA VAL A 79 24.18 -20.22 9.41
C VAL A 79 23.09 -21.23 9.09
N ARG A 80 21.85 -20.74 9.08
CA ARG A 80 20.67 -21.49 8.65
C ARG A 80 20.23 -21.02 7.27
N LEU A 81 20.21 -21.96 6.33
CA LEU A 81 19.60 -21.73 5.03
C LEU A 81 18.08 -21.85 5.14
N ILE A 82 17.37 -20.86 4.61
CA ILE A 82 15.93 -20.89 4.43
C ILE A 82 15.64 -20.93 2.95
N MET A 83 15.03 -22.02 2.50
CA MET A 83 14.67 -22.20 1.12
C MET A 83 13.32 -21.53 0.85
N ILE A 84 13.23 -20.74 -0.21
CA ILE A 84 11.99 -20.12 -0.69
C ILE A 84 11.77 -20.49 -2.17
N ASP A 85 10.52 -20.68 -2.57
CA ASP A 85 10.20 -20.98 -3.96
C ASP A 85 9.98 -19.70 -4.78
N ARG A 86 9.47 -18.65 -4.12
CA ARG A 86 9.14 -17.33 -4.68
C ARG A 86 9.42 -16.22 -3.67
N THR A 87 9.44 -14.97 -4.13
CA THR A 87 9.70 -13.80 -3.28
C THR A 87 8.63 -13.61 -2.20
N SER A 88 7.37 -13.95 -2.52
CA SER A 88 6.26 -13.97 -1.55
C SER A 88 6.38 -15.06 -0.49
N ASP A 89 7.23 -16.08 -0.71
CA ASP A 89 7.44 -17.14 0.29
C ASP A 89 8.37 -16.70 1.41
N ILE A 90 8.92 -15.48 1.34
CA ILE A 90 9.61 -14.83 2.45
C ILE A 90 8.54 -14.40 3.46
N PRO A 91 8.29 -15.18 4.53
CA PRO A 91 7.20 -14.91 5.46
C PRO A 91 7.46 -13.61 6.22
N ARG A 92 6.39 -13.03 6.78
CA ARG A 92 6.43 -11.93 7.76
C ARG A 92 7.47 -12.15 8.87
N LYS A 93 7.62 -13.39 9.35
CA LYS A 93 8.63 -13.78 10.36
C LYS A 93 10.08 -13.71 9.86
N LEU A 94 10.34 -13.85 8.56
CA LEU A 94 11.69 -13.66 8.01
C LEU A 94 12.06 -12.18 7.89
N TRP A 95 11.06 -11.30 7.71
CA TRP A 95 11.25 -9.87 7.87
C TRP A 95 11.55 -9.49 9.33
N ASP A 96 10.94 -10.16 10.31
CA ASP A 96 11.34 -10.02 11.73
C ASP A 96 12.78 -10.54 11.98
N LEU A 97 13.26 -11.46 11.15
CA LEU A 97 14.64 -11.97 11.15
C LEU A 97 15.54 -11.22 10.16
N SER A 98 15.09 -10.11 9.56
CA SER A 98 15.85 -9.37 8.55
C SER A 98 17.19 -8.87 9.06
N THR A 99 17.26 -8.55 10.36
CA THR A 99 18.45 -8.13 11.09
C THR A 99 19.49 -9.25 11.23
N ALA A 100 19.02 -10.49 11.40
CA ALA A 100 19.84 -11.70 11.43
C ALA A 100 20.09 -12.30 10.04
N THR A 101 19.47 -11.73 8.99
CA THR A 101 19.62 -12.21 7.61
C THR A 101 20.91 -11.66 7.02
N CYS A 102 21.88 -12.55 6.78
CA CYS A 102 23.18 -12.15 6.24
C CYS A 102 23.21 -12.08 4.71
N ALA A 103 22.39 -12.89 4.03
CA ALA A 103 22.31 -12.92 2.58
C ALA A 103 20.93 -13.34 2.06
N ILE A 104 20.56 -12.85 0.88
CA ILE A 104 19.41 -13.29 0.09
C ILE A 104 19.93 -13.70 -1.29
N ILE A 105 19.71 -14.95 -1.66
CA ILE A 105 20.31 -15.57 -2.84
C ILE A 105 19.18 -16.02 -3.75
N PHE A 106 19.02 -15.41 -4.92
CA PHE A 106 18.07 -15.85 -5.93
C PHE A 106 18.77 -16.77 -6.93
N GLY A 107 18.41 -18.05 -6.92
CA GLY A 107 19.06 -19.10 -7.70
C GLY A 107 18.65 -19.17 -9.18
N PRO A 108 19.33 -20.03 -9.98
CA PRO A 108 19.14 -20.09 -11.43
C PRO A 108 17.74 -20.52 -11.87
N ASN A 109 17.05 -21.29 -11.03
CA ASN A 109 15.70 -21.73 -11.31
C ASN A 109 14.63 -20.82 -10.68
N PHE A 110 15.03 -19.78 -9.94
CA PHE A 110 14.08 -18.85 -9.36
C PHE A 110 13.21 -18.17 -10.43
N PRO A 111 11.88 -18.09 -10.25
CA PRO A 111 10.99 -17.61 -11.28
C PRO A 111 11.03 -16.08 -11.39
N ARG A 112 11.30 -15.58 -12.61
CA ARG A 112 11.16 -14.18 -13.06
C ARG A 112 11.41 -13.12 -11.98
N LEU A 113 12.66 -13.03 -11.54
CA LEU A 113 13.13 -11.95 -10.68
C LEU A 113 13.17 -10.62 -11.47
N SER A 114 12.65 -9.55 -10.89
CA SER A 114 12.69 -8.20 -11.45
C SER A 114 13.77 -7.36 -10.76
N GLU A 115 14.28 -6.35 -11.46
CA GLU A 115 15.22 -5.37 -10.91
C GLU A 115 14.65 -4.68 -9.66
N ALA A 116 13.35 -4.37 -9.71
CA ALA A 116 12.59 -3.80 -8.63
C ALA A 116 12.70 -4.62 -7.34
N THR A 117 12.45 -5.93 -7.43
CA THR A 117 12.56 -6.82 -6.29
C THR A 117 13.99 -6.83 -5.75
N ILE A 118 15.00 -6.86 -6.62
CA ILE A 118 16.41 -6.83 -6.20
C ILE A 118 16.72 -5.53 -5.46
N ARG A 119 16.36 -4.38 -6.03
CA ARG A 119 16.55 -3.05 -5.41
C ARG A 119 15.86 -2.94 -4.08
N LEU A 120 14.59 -3.37 -4.01
CA LEU A 120 13.78 -3.31 -2.80
C LEU A 120 14.43 -4.04 -1.63
N TRP A 121 15.00 -5.21 -1.89
CA TRP A 121 15.75 -5.94 -0.87
C TRP A 121 17.08 -5.24 -0.56
N ALA A 122 17.72 -4.60 -1.54
CA ALA A 122 19.04 -4.00 -1.40
C ALA A 122 19.00 -2.66 -0.66
N THR A 123 17.90 -1.93 -0.75
CA THR A 123 17.75 -0.57 -0.23
C THR A 123 16.93 -0.51 1.06
N SER A 124 16.61 -1.63 1.71
CA SER A 124 15.77 -1.63 2.92
C SER A 124 16.50 -1.12 4.19
N GLY A 125 17.64 -0.44 4.05
CA GLY A 125 18.45 0.02 5.18
C GLY A 125 19.13 -1.07 6.02
N GLN A 126 19.06 -2.33 5.59
CA GLN A 126 19.69 -3.46 6.29
C GLN A 126 20.97 -3.86 5.55
N ASP A 127 22.09 -3.98 6.28
CA ASP A 127 23.35 -4.43 5.68
C ASP A 127 23.28 -5.94 5.38
N ARG A 128 22.94 -6.30 4.15
CA ARG A 128 22.84 -7.69 3.69
C ARG A 128 23.27 -7.81 2.25
N TYR A 129 23.82 -8.97 1.92
CA TYR A 129 24.18 -9.27 0.54
C TYR A 129 23.00 -9.84 -0.24
N ILE A 130 22.78 -9.33 -1.44
CA ILE A 130 21.81 -9.88 -2.38
C ILE A 130 22.56 -10.48 -3.52
N VAL A 131 22.48 -11.79 -3.61
CA VAL A 131 23.13 -12.54 -4.67
C VAL A 131 22.07 -12.95 -5.67
N VAL A 132 22.24 -12.51 -6.92
CA VAL A 132 21.31 -12.78 -8.00
C VAL A 132 21.99 -13.70 -8.99
N CYS A 133 21.66 -14.97 -8.92
CA CYS A 133 22.22 -16.04 -9.73
C CYS A 133 21.16 -16.53 -10.71
N HIS A 134 20.67 -15.65 -11.58
CA HIS A 134 19.48 -15.93 -12.36
C HIS A 134 19.79 -16.57 -13.73
N ASN A 135 18.77 -17.18 -14.33
CA ASN A 135 18.80 -17.52 -15.75
C ASN A 135 18.48 -16.28 -16.60
N PRO A 136 19.36 -15.82 -17.51
CA PRO A 136 19.10 -14.67 -18.36
C PRO A 136 17.85 -14.79 -19.24
N LYS A 137 17.45 -16.02 -19.61
CA LYS A 137 16.21 -16.27 -20.38
C LYS A 137 14.94 -16.12 -19.55
N ARG A 138 15.06 -16.06 -18.22
CA ARG A 138 13.95 -15.91 -17.28
C ARG A 138 13.97 -14.55 -16.56
N ALA A 139 15.05 -13.79 -16.65
CA ALA A 139 15.21 -12.52 -15.93
C ALA A 139 14.32 -11.42 -16.53
N LEU A 140 13.70 -10.61 -15.67
CA LEU A 140 12.97 -9.39 -16.06
C LEU A 140 13.84 -8.13 -15.94
N PHE A 141 15.17 -8.30 -15.88
CA PHE A 141 16.14 -7.23 -15.77
C PHE A 141 17.31 -7.45 -16.74
N ARG A 142 18.05 -6.37 -17.03
CA ARG A 142 19.28 -6.44 -17.83
C ARG A 142 20.47 -6.69 -16.90
N TYR A 143 21.27 -7.71 -17.20
CA TYR A 143 22.44 -8.08 -16.41
C TYR A 143 23.52 -7.00 -16.35
N GLU A 144 23.66 -6.20 -17.40
CA GLU A 144 24.56 -5.04 -17.42
C GLU A 144 24.16 -4.00 -16.37
N ARG A 145 22.85 -3.75 -16.24
CA ARG A 145 22.28 -2.87 -15.21
C ARG A 145 22.46 -3.45 -13.81
N LEU A 146 22.21 -4.75 -13.65
CA LEU A 146 22.46 -5.46 -12.37
C LEU A 146 23.92 -5.34 -11.91
N ARG A 147 24.89 -5.43 -12.84
CA ARG A 147 26.31 -5.24 -12.53
C ARG A 147 26.67 -3.80 -12.19
N GLN A 148 25.97 -2.82 -12.78
CA GLN A 148 26.11 -1.42 -12.40
C GLN A 148 25.60 -1.20 -10.96
N PHE A 149 24.44 -1.76 -10.61
CA PHE A 149 23.86 -1.67 -9.25
C PHE A 149 24.74 -2.31 -8.18
N GLY A 150 25.43 -3.40 -8.52
CA GLY A 150 26.26 -4.12 -7.56
C GLY A 150 27.47 -3.36 -7.03
N ASN A 151 27.82 -2.23 -7.64
CA ASN A 151 28.89 -1.36 -7.13
C ASN A 151 28.36 -0.35 -6.07
N ASP A 152 27.08 -0.01 -6.14
CA ASP A 152 26.45 1.02 -5.30
C ASP A 152 25.59 0.41 -4.17
N LEU A 153 25.16 -0.83 -4.33
CA LEU A 153 24.36 -1.62 -3.38
C LEU A 153 25.09 -2.95 -3.12
N ASN A 154 24.89 -3.58 -1.96
CA ASN A 154 25.46 -4.90 -1.61
C ASN A 154 24.84 -6.05 -2.45
N VAL A 155 24.83 -5.92 -3.78
CA VAL A 155 24.22 -6.82 -4.74
C VAL A 155 25.32 -7.45 -5.61
N ARG A 156 25.34 -8.77 -5.78
CA ARG A 156 26.24 -9.46 -6.71
C ARG A 156 25.45 -10.26 -7.73
N GLY A 157 25.73 -10.04 -9.02
CA GLY A 157 25.01 -10.67 -10.12
C GLY A 157 25.82 -11.74 -10.86
N TYR A 158 25.29 -12.96 -10.96
CA TYR A 158 25.80 -14.10 -11.72
C TYR A 158 24.78 -14.54 -12.77
N SER A 159 25.27 -14.88 -13.96
CA SER A 159 24.44 -15.44 -15.04
C SER A 159 24.72 -16.93 -15.19
N SER A 160 23.68 -17.76 -15.17
CA SER A 160 23.78 -19.20 -15.44
C SER A 160 22.84 -19.61 -16.58
N ALA A 161 23.29 -20.49 -17.48
CA ALA A 161 22.43 -21.08 -18.50
C ALA A 161 21.74 -22.32 -17.90
N ALA A 162 20.41 -22.29 -17.76
CA ALA A 162 19.71 -23.30 -16.96
C ALA A 162 19.59 -24.67 -17.66
N ASN A 163 20.57 -25.55 -17.42
CA ASN A 163 20.37 -26.99 -17.32
C ASN A 163 20.90 -27.50 -15.95
N ASP A 164 20.42 -28.63 -15.45
CA ASP A 164 20.70 -29.04 -14.05
C ASP A 164 22.17 -29.34 -13.74
N ALA A 165 22.95 -29.75 -14.76
CA ALA A 165 24.39 -29.95 -14.61
C ALA A 165 25.11 -28.61 -14.37
N GLU A 166 24.78 -27.60 -15.17
CA GLU A 166 25.30 -26.24 -15.03
C GLU A 166 24.82 -25.57 -13.73
N THR A 167 23.56 -25.80 -13.31
CA THR A 167 23.03 -25.32 -12.02
C THR A 167 23.75 -25.97 -10.83
N ARG A 168 24.03 -27.28 -10.89
CA ARG A 168 24.75 -27.99 -9.83
C ARG A 168 26.18 -27.47 -9.69
N ASP A 169 26.89 -27.34 -10.81
CA ASP A 169 28.29 -26.89 -10.83
C ASP A 169 28.38 -25.42 -10.40
N PHE A 170 27.39 -24.60 -10.79
CA PHE A 170 27.21 -23.24 -10.29
C PHE A 170 27.10 -23.21 -8.77
N TRP A 171 26.14 -23.93 -8.18
CA TRP A 171 25.95 -23.90 -6.73
C TRP A 171 27.21 -24.33 -5.99
N GLN A 172 27.89 -25.38 -6.46
CA GLN A 172 29.12 -25.85 -5.83
C GLN A 172 30.21 -24.76 -5.79
N SER A 173 30.52 -24.12 -6.94
CA SER A 173 31.50 -23.03 -6.98
C SER A 173 31.02 -21.80 -6.19
N PHE A 174 29.75 -21.42 -6.32
CA PHE A 174 29.18 -20.28 -5.62
C PHE A 174 29.30 -20.40 -4.09
N PHE A 175 29.05 -21.58 -3.52
CA PHE A 175 29.19 -21.75 -2.08
C PHE A 175 30.64 -21.57 -1.60
N ASP A 176 31.58 -22.20 -2.29
CA ASP A 176 32.98 -22.21 -1.90
C ASP A 176 33.66 -20.85 -2.14
N ASP A 177 33.40 -20.25 -3.30
CA ASP A 177 34.14 -19.08 -3.78
C ASP A 177 33.49 -17.74 -3.35
N GLU A 178 32.18 -17.73 -3.07
CA GLU A 178 31.43 -16.48 -2.82
C GLU A 178 30.74 -16.48 -1.45
N LEU A 179 29.84 -17.44 -1.20
CA LEU A 179 29.00 -17.39 -0.01
C LEU A 179 29.81 -17.63 1.28
N CYS A 180 30.75 -18.59 1.27
CA CYS A 180 31.59 -18.88 2.43
C CYS A 180 32.47 -17.69 2.84
N PRO A 181 33.22 -17.03 1.93
CA PRO A 181 33.99 -15.83 2.27
C PRO A 181 33.14 -14.69 2.83
N LEU A 182 31.99 -14.43 2.20
CA LEU A 182 31.06 -13.35 2.57
C LEU A 182 30.48 -13.54 3.98
N ILE A 183 30.09 -14.77 4.31
CA ILE A 183 29.57 -15.11 5.64
C ILE A 183 30.68 -15.03 6.70
N ARG A 184 31.91 -15.41 6.37
CA ARG A 184 33.06 -15.28 7.29
C ARG A 184 33.40 -13.82 7.58
N GLU A 185 33.43 -12.98 6.55
CA GLU A 185 33.66 -11.53 6.70
C GLU A 185 32.62 -10.93 7.64
N LYS A 186 31.34 -11.23 7.41
CA LYS A 186 30.26 -10.73 8.27
C LYS A 186 30.37 -11.27 9.68
N ALA A 187 30.57 -12.57 9.87
CA ALA A 187 30.72 -13.17 11.19
C ALA A 187 31.95 -12.65 11.96
N ALA A 188 33.00 -12.19 11.27
CA ALA A 188 34.19 -11.60 11.88
C ALA A 188 34.00 -10.12 12.26
N ASN A 189 33.18 -9.38 11.51
CA ASN A 189 32.92 -7.96 11.75
C ASN A 189 31.67 -7.70 12.63
N PHE A 190 30.87 -8.73 12.90
CA PHE A 190 29.64 -8.61 13.69
C PHE A 190 29.94 -8.48 15.18
N THR A 191 29.59 -7.34 15.76
CA THR A 191 29.69 -7.06 17.20
C THR A 191 28.32 -7.23 17.88
N GLY A 192 28.30 -7.47 19.19
CA GLY A 192 27.04 -7.56 19.95
C GLY A 192 26.18 -6.29 19.87
N ASP A 193 26.78 -5.14 19.57
CA ASP A 193 26.11 -3.85 19.38
C ASP A 193 25.39 -3.75 18.02
N ASP A 194 25.79 -4.55 17.02
CA ASP A 194 25.12 -4.63 15.71
C ASP A 194 23.72 -5.25 15.80
N LEU A 195 23.41 -6.00 16.86
CA LEU A 195 22.03 -6.42 17.16
C LEU A 195 21.15 -5.23 17.57
N ALA A 196 21.69 -4.29 18.37
CA ALA A 196 20.98 -3.08 18.77
C ALA A 196 20.90 -2.04 17.65
N ALA A 197 21.87 -2.02 16.73
CA ALA A 197 21.85 -1.19 15.53
C ALA A 197 20.99 -1.78 14.40
N ALA A 198 20.97 -3.11 14.23
CA ALA A 198 20.11 -3.78 13.24
C ALA A 198 18.62 -3.70 13.62
N GLU A 199 18.29 -3.56 14.90
CA GLU A 199 16.93 -3.24 15.37
C GLU A 199 16.43 -1.86 14.90
N LYS A 200 17.31 -0.96 14.42
CA LYS A 200 16.87 0.33 13.91
C LYS A 200 16.30 0.18 12.51
N LEU A 201 15.03 -0.25 12.44
CA LEU A 201 14.18 -0.04 11.28
C LEU A 201 14.27 1.44 10.89
N LEU A 202 14.47 1.72 9.60
CA LEU A 202 14.39 3.08 9.10
C LEU A 202 13.04 3.66 9.51
N THR A 203 13.05 4.88 10.03
CA THR A 203 11.79 5.62 10.14
C THR A 203 11.21 5.80 8.74
N ARG A 204 9.89 6.02 8.64
CA ARG A 204 9.26 6.29 7.34
C ARG A 204 9.87 7.49 6.63
N GLU A 205 10.33 8.47 7.40
CA GLU A 205 11.06 9.64 6.90
C GLU A 205 12.42 9.23 6.35
N GLU A 206 13.23 8.48 7.11
CA GLU A 206 14.54 7.97 6.67
C GLU A 206 14.39 7.11 5.40
N ALA A 207 13.36 6.27 5.30
CA ALA A 207 13.07 5.47 4.11
C ALA A 207 12.64 6.31 2.89
N SER A 208 11.82 7.36 3.10
CA SER A 208 11.42 8.32 2.06
C SER A 208 12.62 9.08 1.51
N GLN A 209 13.50 9.56 2.39
CA GLN A 209 14.72 10.28 2.03
C GLN A 209 15.72 9.36 1.30
N ALA A 210 15.81 8.09 1.69
CA ALA A 210 16.62 7.11 0.97
C ALA A 210 16.12 6.88 -0.47
N LEU A 211 14.80 6.81 -0.69
CA LEU A 211 14.23 6.71 -2.04
C LEU A 211 14.56 7.91 -2.92
N ASN A 212 14.47 9.11 -2.35
CA ASN A 212 14.73 10.36 -3.09
C ASN A 212 16.22 10.65 -3.31
N SER A 213 17.11 10.00 -2.55
CA SER A 213 18.55 10.13 -2.74
C SER A 213 19.13 9.14 -3.77
N ASP A 214 18.37 8.12 -4.18
CA ASP A 214 18.74 7.19 -5.25
C ASP A 214 18.43 7.79 -6.64
N PRO A 215 19.45 8.18 -7.44
CA PRO A 215 19.26 8.81 -8.75
C PRO A 215 18.50 7.91 -9.75
N GLU A 216 18.68 6.60 -9.66
CA GLU A 216 18.06 5.66 -10.60
C GLU A 216 16.59 5.42 -10.27
N THR A 217 16.22 5.47 -8.98
CA THR A 217 14.82 5.48 -8.55
C THR A 217 14.15 6.79 -8.96
N MET A 218 14.83 7.93 -8.81
CA MET A 218 14.33 9.25 -9.24
C MET A 218 14.02 9.33 -10.73
N GLU A 219 14.78 8.64 -11.59
CA GLU A 219 14.49 8.57 -13.04
C GLU A 219 13.18 7.82 -13.37
N LEU A 220 12.77 6.89 -12.50
CA LEU A 220 11.56 6.08 -12.68
C LEU A 220 10.31 6.72 -12.08
N LEU A 221 10.48 7.72 -11.20
CA LEU A 221 9.37 8.35 -10.51
C LEU A 221 8.41 9.04 -11.48
N PRO A 222 7.10 8.82 -11.35
CA PRO A 222 6.14 9.52 -12.18
C PRO A 222 6.07 11.00 -11.80
N GLY A 223 6.44 11.89 -12.71
CA GLY A 223 6.36 13.34 -12.48
C GLY A 223 4.93 13.88 -12.42
N PHE A 224 4.73 14.97 -11.69
CA PHE A 224 3.47 15.73 -11.67
C PHE A 224 3.36 16.62 -12.93
N PRO A 225 2.18 16.71 -13.60
CA PRO A 225 2.03 17.50 -14.81
C PRO A 225 2.43 18.97 -14.61
N HIS A 226 3.32 19.48 -15.48
CA HIS A 226 3.93 20.81 -15.31
C HIS A 226 2.90 21.95 -15.21
N VAL A 227 1.88 21.94 -16.08
CA VAL A 227 0.81 22.95 -16.08
C VAL A 227 0.00 22.90 -14.78
N ALA A 228 -0.36 21.70 -14.30
CA ALA A 228 -1.06 21.54 -13.04
C ALA A 228 -0.19 22.00 -11.86
N ARG A 229 1.09 21.65 -11.84
CA ARG A 229 2.05 22.10 -10.82
C ARG A 229 2.12 23.62 -10.72
N GLN A 230 2.31 24.30 -11.86
CA GLN A 230 2.37 25.75 -11.92
C GLN A 230 1.04 26.41 -11.50
N ALA A 231 -0.09 25.84 -11.92
CA ALA A 231 -1.40 26.37 -11.59
C ALA A 231 -1.70 26.23 -10.10
N ILE A 232 -1.41 25.07 -9.50
CA ILE A 232 -1.55 24.82 -8.06
C ILE A 232 -0.65 25.78 -7.27
N ALA A 233 0.62 25.92 -7.63
CA ALA A 233 1.54 26.84 -6.98
C ALA A 233 1.07 28.32 -7.09
N ALA A 234 0.44 28.69 -8.20
CA ALA A 234 -0.16 30.01 -8.35
C ALA A 234 -1.40 30.20 -7.46
N ILE A 235 -2.22 29.15 -7.27
CA ILE A 235 -3.35 29.18 -6.35
C ILE A 235 -2.85 29.27 -4.89
N ASP A 236 -1.82 28.50 -4.51
CA ASP A 236 -1.21 28.56 -3.18
C ASP A 236 -0.60 29.94 -2.85
N ALA A 237 -0.18 30.68 -3.87
CA ALA A 237 0.33 32.04 -3.75
C ALA A 237 -0.75 33.12 -3.92
N ASP A 238 -2.03 32.76 -3.77
CA ASP A 238 -3.22 33.63 -3.89
C ASP A 238 -3.21 34.51 -5.15
N LYS A 239 -2.72 33.97 -6.27
CA LYS A 239 -2.74 34.69 -7.56
C LYS A 239 -4.17 34.75 -8.11
N SER A 240 -4.45 35.81 -8.86
CA SER A 240 -5.77 36.01 -9.46
C SER A 240 -6.11 34.92 -10.49
N HIS A 241 -7.40 34.69 -10.71
CA HIS A 241 -7.90 33.75 -11.73
C HIS A 241 -7.33 34.04 -13.13
N THR A 242 -6.97 35.29 -13.44
CA THR A 242 -6.33 35.63 -14.73
C THR A 242 -4.92 35.04 -14.88
N VAL A 243 -4.15 34.97 -13.78
CA VAL A 243 -2.82 34.36 -13.77
C VAL A 243 -2.95 32.86 -13.95
N VAL A 244 -3.84 32.23 -13.17
CA VAL A 244 -4.13 30.78 -13.28
C VAL A 244 -4.64 30.44 -14.67
N SER A 245 -5.52 31.27 -15.26
CA SER A 245 -6.01 31.10 -16.63
C SER A 245 -4.87 31.05 -17.65
N ARG A 246 -3.87 31.93 -17.55
CA ARG A 246 -2.73 31.96 -18.49
C ARG A 246 -1.86 30.71 -18.39
N ILE A 247 -1.72 30.16 -17.18
CA ILE A 247 -0.97 28.93 -16.93
C ILE A 247 -1.70 27.72 -17.51
N VAL A 248 -3.02 27.65 -17.32
CA VAL A 248 -3.85 26.50 -17.72
C VAL A 248 -4.18 26.50 -19.22
N GLN A 249 -4.30 27.68 -19.84
CA GLN A 249 -4.73 27.86 -21.24
C GLN A 249 -4.00 26.99 -22.28
N PRO A 250 -2.68 26.71 -22.18
CA PRO A 250 -1.99 25.82 -23.11
C PRO A 250 -2.45 24.34 -23.05
N ASP A 251 -3.02 23.90 -21.91
CA ASP A 251 -3.57 22.55 -21.76
C ASP A 251 -5.05 22.56 -22.18
N GLY A 252 -5.28 22.26 -23.47
CA GLY A 252 -6.61 22.21 -24.07
C GLY A 252 -7.57 21.25 -23.36
N PRO A 253 -7.17 20.00 -23.09
CA PRO A 253 -7.98 19.06 -22.32
C PRO A 253 -8.37 19.55 -20.92
N LEU A 254 -7.45 20.14 -20.15
CA LEU A 254 -7.73 20.70 -18.83
C LEU A 254 -8.65 21.93 -18.92
N THR A 255 -8.41 22.81 -19.90
CA THR A 255 -9.27 23.95 -20.20
C THR A 255 -10.71 23.50 -20.49
N ALA A 256 -10.87 22.45 -21.31
CA ALA A 256 -12.18 21.89 -21.62
C ALA A 256 -12.86 21.32 -20.37
N THR A 257 -12.14 20.62 -19.50
CA THR A 257 -12.68 20.11 -18.23
C THR A 257 -13.19 21.26 -17.35
N ILE A 258 -12.41 22.33 -17.15
CA ILE A 258 -12.80 23.48 -16.31
C ILE A 258 -14.03 24.20 -16.89
N VAL A 259 -14.04 24.46 -18.20
CA VAL A 259 -15.18 25.09 -18.87
C VAL A 259 -16.43 24.21 -18.79
N HIS A 260 -16.29 22.89 -18.96
CA HIS A 260 -17.40 21.95 -18.81
C HIS A 260 -17.94 21.97 -17.36
N THR A 261 -17.06 21.90 -16.36
CA THR A 261 -17.45 21.95 -14.94
C THR A 261 -18.22 23.23 -14.62
N ALA A 262 -17.77 24.39 -15.12
CA ALA A 262 -18.45 25.68 -14.91
C ALA A 262 -19.88 25.73 -15.49
N ASN A 263 -20.21 24.86 -16.43
CA ASN A 263 -21.55 24.76 -17.02
C ASN A 263 -22.44 23.70 -16.33
N LEU A 264 -21.94 22.98 -15.32
CA LEU A 264 -22.78 22.06 -14.55
C LEU A 264 -23.87 22.84 -13.80
N ALA A 265 -25.06 22.26 -13.72
CA ALA A 265 -26.26 22.91 -13.16
C ALA A 265 -26.02 23.52 -11.77
N ARG A 266 -25.18 22.88 -10.94
CA ARG A 266 -24.86 23.31 -9.57
C ARG A 266 -24.18 24.69 -9.48
N TYR A 267 -23.47 25.13 -10.52
CA TYR A 267 -22.84 26.45 -10.53
C TYR A 267 -23.79 27.57 -10.98
N GLY A 268 -25.01 27.23 -11.43
CA GLY A 268 -26.07 28.21 -11.69
C GLY A 268 -25.75 29.19 -12.82
N ALA A 269 -24.95 28.78 -13.81
CA ALA A 269 -24.60 29.62 -14.95
C ALA A 269 -25.87 30.03 -15.72
N ARG A 270 -26.18 31.33 -15.73
CA ARG A 270 -27.35 31.89 -16.44
C ARG A 270 -27.23 31.80 -17.96
N GLN A 271 -25.99 31.79 -18.45
CA GLN A 271 -25.63 31.66 -19.87
C GLN A 271 -24.48 30.67 -19.96
N ARG A 272 -24.33 30.04 -21.12
CA ARG A 272 -23.26 29.09 -21.39
C ARG A 272 -21.90 29.79 -21.21
N ILE A 273 -21.04 29.22 -20.37
CA ILE A 273 -19.67 29.68 -20.17
C ILE A 273 -18.79 29.06 -21.25
N GLU A 274 -18.09 29.89 -22.03
CA GLU A 274 -17.26 29.44 -23.17
C GLU A 274 -15.77 29.74 -22.98
N THR A 275 -15.42 30.61 -22.05
CA THR A 275 -14.04 31.08 -21.86
C THR A 275 -13.47 30.64 -20.50
N LEU A 276 -12.21 30.24 -20.49
CA LEU A 276 -11.51 29.82 -19.27
C LEU A 276 -11.53 30.86 -18.12
N PRO A 277 -11.29 32.17 -18.34
CA PRO A 277 -11.35 33.15 -17.24
C PRO A 277 -12.72 33.20 -16.56
N ASN A 278 -13.81 33.19 -17.34
CA ASN A 278 -15.18 33.18 -16.79
C ASN A 278 -15.50 31.86 -16.09
N ALA A 279 -14.97 30.74 -16.59
CA ALA A 279 -15.13 29.44 -15.95
C ALA A 279 -14.45 29.41 -14.57
N LEU A 280 -13.20 29.87 -14.48
CA LEU A 280 -12.45 29.97 -13.23
C LEU A 280 -13.12 30.91 -12.23
N ALA A 281 -13.63 32.06 -12.69
CA ALA A 281 -14.37 32.99 -11.83
C ALA A 281 -15.70 32.40 -11.32
N MET A 282 -16.33 31.50 -12.09
CA MET A 282 -17.59 30.86 -11.71
C MET A 282 -17.40 29.74 -10.68
N ILE A 283 -16.45 28.84 -10.92
CA ILE A 283 -16.25 27.65 -10.06
C ILE A 283 -15.35 27.92 -8.85
N GLY A 284 -14.54 28.97 -8.88
CA GLY A 284 -13.61 29.31 -7.80
C GLY A 284 -12.25 28.61 -7.92
N MET A 285 -11.32 29.01 -7.05
CA MET A 285 -9.95 28.47 -7.08
C MET A 285 -9.89 27.10 -6.42
N GLU A 286 -10.76 26.83 -5.45
CA GLU A 286 -10.76 25.54 -4.77
C GLU A 286 -11.22 24.41 -5.69
N GLU A 287 -12.34 24.58 -6.41
CA GLU A 287 -12.78 23.60 -7.40
C GLU A 287 -11.75 23.44 -8.52
N THR A 288 -11.12 24.54 -8.94
CA THR A 288 -10.05 24.49 -9.96
C THR A 288 -8.91 23.58 -9.49
N ARG A 289 -8.46 23.73 -8.23
CA ARG A 289 -7.43 22.86 -7.64
C ARG A 289 -7.85 21.39 -7.65
N GLN A 290 -9.09 21.09 -7.25
CA GLN A 290 -9.60 19.70 -7.25
C GLN A 290 -9.56 19.08 -8.65
N ILE A 291 -9.94 19.84 -9.69
CA ILE A 291 -9.88 19.41 -11.09
C ILE A 291 -8.42 19.15 -11.51
N LEU A 292 -7.50 20.06 -11.16
CA LEU A 292 -6.06 19.92 -11.47
C LEU A 292 -5.48 18.64 -10.87
N THR A 293 -5.68 18.43 -9.57
CA THR A 293 -5.19 17.25 -8.85
C THR A 293 -5.87 15.97 -9.34
N GLY A 294 -7.20 15.99 -9.48
CA GLY A 294 -7.97 14.85 -9.99
C GLY A 294 -7.55 14.42 -11.39
N ARG A 295 -7.31 15.37 -12.29
CA ARG A 295 -6.80 15.09 -13.63
C ARG A 295 -5.38 14.54 -13.59
N ALA A 296 -4.49 15.12 -12.79
CA ALA A 296 -3.13 14.61 -12.63
C ALA A 296 -3.14 13.15 -12.13
N MET A 297 -3.92 12.86 -11.09
CA MET A 297 -4.06 11.51 -10.54
C MET A 297 -4.67 10.53 -11.56
N SER A 298 -5.68 10.98 -12.29
CA SER A 298 -6.34 10.24 -13.37
C SER A 298 -5.35 9.83 -14.47
N GLU A 299 -4.41 10.71 -14.86
CA GLU A 299 -3.35 10.41 -15.83
C GLU A 299 -2.25 9.51 -15.27
N LEU A 300 -1.93 9.62 -13.98
CA LEU A 300 -0.97 8.74 -13.31
C LEU A 300 -1.48 7.29 -13.27
N VAL A 301 -2.73 7.11 -12.81
CA VAL A 301 -3.35 5.78 -12.68
C VAL A 301 -3.49 5.07 -14.03
N LYS A 302 -3.62 5.81 -15.14
CA LYS A 302 -3.64 5.23 -16.51
C LYS A 302 -2.33 4.55 -16.91
N LYS A 303 -1.21 4.88 -16.27
CA LYS A 303 0.09 4.27 -16.54
C LYS A 303 0.28 2.94 -15.83
N VAL A 304 -0.62 2.58 -14.92
CA VAL A 304 -0.54 1.32 -14.20
C VAL A 304 -0.94 0.18 -15.13
N ASP A 305 0.01 -0.70 -15.41
CA ASP A 305 -0.18 -1.92 -16.19
C ASP A 305 0.26 -3.13 -15.35
N GLN A 306 -0.56 -3.48 -14.36
CA GLN A 306 -0.33 -4.64 -13.51
C GLN A 306 -1.59 -5.48 -13.35
N ALA A 307 -1.40 -6.80 -13.34
CA ALA A 307 -2.46 -7.77 -13.14
C ALA A 307 -3.23 -7.50 -11.83
N GLY A 308 -4.56 -7.47 -11.94
CA GLY A 308 -5.46 -7.24 -10.82
C GLY A 308 -5.63 -5.79 -10.38
N PHE A 309 -4.82 -4.85 -10.87
CA PHE A 309 -4.98 -3.43 -10.54
C PHE A 309 -6.12 -2.81 -11.36
N VAL A 310 -7.25 -2.54 -10.71
CA VAL A 310 -8.40 -1.90 -11.37
C VAL A 310 -8.34 -0.38 -11.20
N ALA A 311 -7.82 0.30 -12.23
CA ALA A 311 -7.66 1.76 -12.28
C ALA A 311 -8.92 2.56 -11.89
N LYS A 312 -10.10 2.08 -12.31
CA LYS A 312 -11.38 2.73 -12.02
C LYS A 312 -11.73 2.67 -10.53
N ASP A 313 -11.54 1.51 -9.90
CA ASP A 313 -11.82 1.31 -8.48
C ASP A 313 -10.83 2.10 -7.62
N PHE A 314 -9.54 2.09 -7.99
CA PHE A 314 -8.51 2.89 -7.32
C PHE A 314 -8.85 4.38 -7.36
N PHE A 315 -9.14 4.92 -8.55
CA PHE A 315 -9.44 6.34 -8.71
C PHE A 315 -10.74 6.73 -7.99
N ALA A 316 -11.77 5.87 -8.01
CA ALA A 316 -13.00 6.09 -7.27
C ALA A 316 -12.75 6.13 -5.75
N HIS A 317 -11.94 5.21 -5.22
CA HIS A 317 -11.54 5.22 -3.81
C HIS A 317 -10.82 6.52 -3.44
N SER A 318 -9.77 6.90 -4.18
CA SER A 318 -9.00 8.12 -3.93
C SER A 318 -9.86 9.39 -3.94
N VAL A 319 -10.71 9.57 -4.97
CA VAL A 319 -11.60 10.73 -5.06
C VAL A 319 -12.62 10.75 -3.91
N SER A 320 -13.16 9.58 -3.54
CA SER A 320 -14.09 9.47 -2.41
C SER A 320 -13.43 9.86 -1.10
N THR A 321 -12.19 9.41 -0.87
CA THR A 321 -11.39 9.79 0.30
C THR A 321 -11.14 11.30 0.32
N GLY A 322 -10.85 11.92 -0.83
CA GLY A 322 -10.72 13.38 -0.96
C GLY A 322 -11.99 14.13 -0.55
N TYR A 323 -13.15 13.73 -1.07
CA TYR A 323 -14.43 14.36 -0.70
C TYR A 323 -14.79 14.12 0.77
N MET A 324 -14.56 12.90 1.29
CA MET A 324 -14.81 12.60 2.69
C MET A 324 -13.94 13.43 3.62
N ALA A 325 -12.63 13.55 3.34
CA ALA A 325 -11.72 14.39 4.11
C ALA A 325 -12.16 15.86 4.09
N GLN A 326 -12.59 16.35 2.93
CA GLN A 326 -13.10 17.70 2.80
C GLN A 326 -14.38 17.93 3.61
N LEU A 327 -15.32 16.97 3.64
CA LEU A 327 -16.54 17.04 4.46
C LEU A 327 -16.24 17.01 5.97
N LEU A 328 -15.35 16.13 6.40
CA LEU A 328 -14.99 15.98 7.81
C LEU A 328 -14.37 17.25 8.40
N GLN A 329 -13.62 18.01 7.59
CA GLN A 329 -13.01 19.29 8.00
C GLN A 329 -13.92 20.51 7.78
N LEU A 330 -15.07 20.34 7.15
CA LEU A 330 -15.89 21.48 6.71
C LEU A 330 -16.58 22.16 7.89
N ASP A 331 -16.15 23.37 8.25
CA ASP A 331 -16.85 24.18 9.25
C ASP A 331 -18.16 24.71 8.64
N VAL A 332 -19.26 24.11 9.07
CA VAL A 332 -20.63 24.43 8.61
C VAL A 332 -21.30 25.50 9.47
N GLU A 333 -20.69 25.94 10.56
CA GLU A 333 -21.20 26.99 11.44
C GLU A 333 -20.55 28.35 11.15
N SER A 334 -19.24 28.36 10.90
CA SER A 334 -18.46 29.57 10.63
C SER A 334 -17.43 29.34 9.51
N PRO A 335 -17.87 29.02 8.28
CA PRO A 335 -16.97 28.68 7.18
C PRO A 335 -16.07 29.86 6.80
N SER A 336 -14.78 29.61 6.69
CA SER A 336 -13.83 30.51 6.02
C SER A 336 -14.23 30.79 4.57
N PRO A 337 -13.74 31.86 3.92
CA PRO A 337 -14.04 32.14 2.51
C PRO A 337 -13.76 30.95 1.58
N ARG A 338 -12.67 30.22 1.82
CA ARG A 338 -12.34 28.99 1.08
C ARG A 338 -13.38 27.89 1.31
N GLN A 339 -13.81 27.67 2.55
CA GLN A 339 -14.86 26.69 2.87
C GLN A 339 -16.24 27.10 2.33
N GLN A 340 -16.52 28.40 2.16
CA GLN A 340 -17.75 28.86 1.48
C GLN A 340 -17.75 28.48 0.01
N GLU A 341 -16.60 28.56 -0.69
CA GLU A 341 -16.47 28.03 -2.05
C GLU A 341 -16.75 26.53 -2.09
N VAL A 342 -16.19 25.76 -1.14
CA VAL A 342 -16.41 24.32 -1.01
C VAL A 342 -17.89 24.00 -0.78
N LEU A 343 -18.56 24.66 0.17
CA LEU A 343 -19.99 24.44 0.46
C LEU A 343 -20.85 24.67 -0.78
N LYS A 344 -20.56 25.73 -1.54
CA LYS A 344 -21.24 26.04 -2.80
C LYS A 344 -20.99 24.95 -3.84
N ALA A 345 -19.74 24.51 -3.99
CA ALA A 345 -19.34 23.51 -4.98
C ALA A 345 -19.92 22.12 -4.71
N LEU A 346 -19.93 21.69 -3.44
CA LEU A 346 -20.50 20.40 -3.04
C LEU A 346 -22.02 20.37 -3.19
N SER A 347 -22.70 21.52 -3.06
CA SER A 347 -24.16 21.64 -3.15
C SER A 347 -24.88 20.62 -2.26
N LEU A 348 -24.44 20.55 -1.00
CA LEU A 348 -24.91 19.55 -0.05
C LEU A 348 -26.41 19.73 0.25
N PRO A 349 -27.18 18.63 0.31
CA PRO A 349 -28.55 18.67 0.83
C PRO A 349 -28.62 19.28 2.24
N PRO A 350 -29.70 20.00 2.60
CA PRO A 350 -29.82 20.62 3.92
C PRO A 350 -29.59 19.64 5.08
N PHE A 351 -30.17 18.44 5.01
CA PHE A 351 -29.97 17.43 6.06
C PHE A 351 -28.50 17.05 6.28
N ILE A 352 -27.67 17.05 5.24
CA ILE A 352 -26.25 16.70 5.37
C ILE A 352 -25.54 17.78 6.20
N LEU A 353 -25.87 19.05 5.99
CA LEU A 353 -25.35 20.14 6.82
C LEU A 353 -25.76 19.97 8.28
N ASP A 354 -26.99 19.52 8.52
CA ASP A 354 -27.48 19.29 9.88
C ASP A 354 -26.83 18.05 10.53
N VAL A 355 -26.59 16.98 9.77
CA VAL A 355 -25.78 15.83 10.21
C VAL A 355 -24.36 16.28 10.59
N LEU A 356 -23.69 17.05 9.73
CA LEU A 356 -22.34 17.57 10.01
C LEU A 356 -22.32 18.41 11.29
N LYS A 357 -23.30 19.30 11.50
CA LYS A 357 -23.45 20.09 12.74
C LYS A 357 -23.67 19.21 13.97
N ARG A 358 -24.49 18.17 13.83
CA ARG A 358 -24.89 17.30 14.94
C ARG A 358 -23.75 16.44 15.45
N PHE A 359 -22.93 15.89 14.55
CA PHE A 359 -21.71 15.18 14.92
C PHE A 359 -20.60 16.15 15.34
N GLY A 360 -20.54 17.35 14.76
CA GLY A 360 -19.59 18.39 15.17
C GLY A 360 -18.12 18.04 14.89
N VAL A 361 -17.87 17.12 13.97
CA VAL A 361 -16.54 16.52 13.69
C VAL A 361 -15.50 17.55 13.31
N TYR A 362 -15.88 18.54 12.50
CA TYR A 362 -15.00 19.63 12.07
C TYR A 362 -14.36 20.37 13.26
N ARG A 363 -15.00 20.37 14.44
CA ARG A 363 -14.44 20.97 15.66
C ARG A 363 -13.18 20.24 16.16
N LYS A 364 -13.02 18.95 15.86
CA LYS A 364 -11.83 18.15 16.18
C LYS A 364 -10.68 18.43 15.20
N PHE A 365 -11.01 18.85 13.98
CA PHE A 365 -10.04 19.19 12.94
C PHE A 365 -9.79 20.70 12.80
N LYS A 366 -10.32 21.52 13.72
CA LYS A 366 -10.17 22.99 13.71
C LYS A 366 -8.71 23.46 13.81
N ASP A 367 -7.88 22.64 14.48
CA ASP A 367 -6.48 22.95 14.75
C ASP A 367 -5.57 22.51 13.59
N ALA A 368 -6.13 21.87 12.57
CA ALA A 368 -5.42 21.63 11.32
C ALA A 368 -5.00 22.97 10.69
N HIS A 369 -3.86 22.96 10.03
CA HIS A 369 -3.29 24.14 9.41
C HIS A 369 -4.25 24.75 8.37
N ALA A 370 -4.48 26.06 8.40
CA ALA A 370 -5.45 26.74 7.52
C ALA A 370 -5.19 26.54 6.01
N ALA A 371 -3.92 26.37 5.64
CA ALA A 371 -3.49 26.07 4.27
C ALA A 371 -3.47 24.57 3.92
N PHE A 372 -3.89 23.67 4.83
CA PHE A 372 -4.04 22.26 4.50
C PHE A 372 -5.13 22.09 3.44
N ASP A 373 -4.93 21.17 2.51
CA ASP A 373 -5.92 20.83 1.49
C ASP A 373 -6.39 19.38 1.72
N PRO A 374 -7.55 19.19 2.37
CA PRO A 374 -8.05 17.88 2.71
C PRO A 374 -8.43 17.05 1.48
N PHE A 375 -8.91 17.71 0.42
CA PHE A 375 -9.29 17.00 -0.80
C PHE A 375 -8.07 16.46 -1.53
N THR A 376 -7.06 17.31 -1.74
CA THR A 376 -5.81 16.89 -2.38
C THR A 376 -5.08 15.86 -1.51
N ALA A 377 -5.13 15.98 -0.18
CA ALA A 377 -4.57 14.97 0.71
C ALA A 377 -5.24 13.61 0.52
N GLY A 378 -6.59 13.57 0.53
CA GLY A 378 -7.34 12.34 0.39
C GLY A 378 -7.19 11.68 -0.99
N ILE A 379 -7.13 12.45 -2.09
CA ILE A 379 -6.94 11.87 -3.42
C ILE A 379 -5.50 11.36 -3.66
N LEU A 380 -4.50 11.94 -2.99
CA LEU A 380 -3.10 11.55 -3.13
C LEU A 380 -2.61 10.57 -2.05
N HIS A 381 -3.40 10.27 -1.02
CA HIS A 381 -2.93 9.48 0.14
C HIS A 381 -2.30 8.14 -0.25
N ASP A 382 -2.87 7.49 -1.26
CA ASP A 382 -2.49 6.19 -1.76
C ASP A 382 -1.64 6.23 -3.05
N VAL A 383 -1.13 7.40 -3.45
CA VAL A 383 -0.36 7.53 -4.70
C VAL A 383 0.90 6.66 -4.74
N GLY A 384 1.45 6.29 -3.59
CA GLY A 384 2.53 5.32 -3.44
C GLY A 384 2.19 3.94 -4.01
N LYS A 385 0.91 3.52 -4.02
CA LYS A 385 0.48 2.29 -4.71
C LYS A 385 0.65 2.41 -6.23
N VAL A 386 0.41 3.60 -6.80
CA VAL A 386 0.65 3.89 -8.22
C VAL A 386 2.14 3.95 -8.52
N MET A 387 2.92 4.63 -7.68
CA MET A 387 4.39 4.65 -7.82
C MET A 387 4.95 3.23 -7.79
N ASN A 388 4.60 2.44 -6.78
CA ASN A 388 5.08 1.07 -6.63
C ASN A 388 4.71 0.23 -7.85
N THR A 389 3.50 0.38 -8.39
CA THR A 389 3.10 -0.39 -9.56
C THR A 389 3.75 0.05 -10.87
N VAL A 390 4.05 1.34 -11.03
CA VAL A 390 4.74 1.87 -12.21
C VAL A 390 6.24 1.55 -12.17
N CYS A 391 6.87 1.73 -11.01
CA CYS A 391 8.31 1.52 -10.84
C CYS A 391 8.66 0.03 -10.71
N TYR A 392 7.77 -0.76 -10.10
CA TYR A 392 8.04 -2.13 -9.70
C TYR A 392 6.97 -3.09 -10.26
N GLN A 393 7.17 -3.54 -11.49
CA GLN A 393 6.32 -4.55 -12.14
C GLN A 393 6.16 -5.79 -11.24
N ASP A 394 5.02 -6.47 -11.37
CA ASP A 394 4.68 -7.72 -10.69
C ASP A 394 4.47 -7.65 -9.16
N THR A 395 4.71 -6.49 -8.52
CA THR A 395 4.52 -6.31 -7.08
C THR A 395 3.06 -6.37 -6.65
N TYR A 396 2.13 -5.79 -7.41
CA TYR A 396 0.73 -5.72 -7.00
C TYR A 396 0.02 -7.08 -6.99
N PRO A 397 0.20 -7.96 -8.00
CA PRO A 397 -0.28 -9.34 -7.92
C PRO A 397 0.21 -10.10 -6.67
N LEU A 398 1.44 -9.85 -6.21
CA LEU A 398 1.97 -10.46 -4.99
C LEU A 398 1.27 -9.91 -3.74
N VAL A 399 0.97 -8.60 -3.70
CA VAL A 399 0.18 -8.01 -2.61
C VAL A 399 -1.22 -8.60 -2.58
N LEU A 400 -1.87 -8.71 -3.74
CA LEU A 400 -3.18 -9.38 -3.88
C LEU A 400 -3.14 -10.82 -3.39
N TYR A 401 -2.05 -11.54 -3.68
CA TYR A 401 -1.86 -12.92 -3.23
C TYR A 401 -1.76 -13.02 -1.70
N GLU A 402 -1.05 -12.09 -1.04
CA GLU A 402 -0.99 -12.06 0.43
C GLU A 402 -2.35 -11.73 1.08
N ILE A 403 -3.15 -10.86 0.47
CA ILE A 403 -4.53 -10.62 0.90
C ILE A 403 -5.39 -11.90 0.72
N GLU A 404 -5.21 -12.63 -0.37
CA GLU A 404 -5.95 -13.87 -0.66
C GLU A 404 -5.63 -14.96 0.37
N ARG A 405 -4.34 -15.17 0.67
CA ARG A 405 -3.88 -16.17 1.64
C ARG A 405 -4.42 -15.90 3.04
N SER A 406 -4.47 -14.63 3.43
CA SER A 406 -5.06 -14.22 4.71
C SER A 406 -6.58 -14.20 4.68
N LYS A 407 -7.23 -14.37 3.52
CA LYS A 407 -8.69 -14.29 3.34
C LYS A 407 -9.27 -12.98 3.90
N TRP A 408 -8.57 -11.86 3.66
CA TRP A 408 -8.91 -10.54 4.24
C TRP A 408 -8.85 -10.45 5.78
N GLN A 409 -8.23 -11.42 6.46
CA GLN A 409 -8.11 -11.45 7.94
C GLN A 409 -6.78 -10.87 8.44
N THR A 410 -6.13 -10.01 7.65
CA THR A 410 -4.89 -9.34 8.05
C THR A 410 -4.87 -7.89 7.59
N ARG A 411 -3.99 -7.10 8.19
CA ARG A 411 -3.84 -5.67 7.90
C ARG A 411 -3.35 -5.52 6.47
N LEU A 412 -4.01 -4.70 5.66
CA LEU A 412 -3.63 -4.54 4.24
C LEU A 412 -2.20 -4.02 4.10
N LEU A 413 -1.79 -3.13 5.00
CA LEU A 413 -0.44 -2.60 5.07
C LEU A 413 0.61 -3.69 5.39
N ASP A 414 0.25 -4.75 6.12
CA ASP A 414 1.14 -5.89 6.36
C ASP A 414 1.29 -6.76 5.10
N CYS A 415 0.25 -6.89 4.28
CA CYS A 415 0.34 -7.55 2.98
C CYS A 415 1.30 -6.82 2.05
N GLU A 416 1.25 -5.48 2.03
CA GLU A 416 2.25 -4.68 1.33
C GLU A 416 3.64 -4.91 1.91
N ARG A 417 3.79 -4.83 3.23
CA ARG A 417 5.08 -5.06 3.91
C ARG A 417 5.70 -6.40 3.53
N ALA A 418 4.91 -7.45 3.42
CA ALA A 418 5.38 -8.78 3.05
C ALA A 418 6.06 -8.80 1.67
N VAL A 419 5.62 -7.93 0.75
CA VAL A 419 6.11 -7.85 -0.63
C VAL A 419 7.17 -6.76 -0.81
N VAL A 420 6.92 -5.58 -0.25
CA VAL A 420 7.69 -4.35 -0.50
C VAL A 420 8.49 -3.85 0.71
N GLY A 421 8.48 -4.57 1.84
CA GLY A 421 9.24 -4.20 3.03
C GLY A 421 8.83 -2.82 3.54
N ASP A 422 9.84 -1.96 3.78
CA ASP A 422 9.63 -0.59 4.26
C ASP A 422 9.15 0.38 3.17
N LEU A 423 9.08 -0.05 1.91
CA LEU A 423 8.57 0.73 0.77
C LEU A 423 7.03 0.64 0.63
N GLN A 424 6.35 0.56 1.78
CA GLN A 424 4.89 0.56 1.86
C GLN A 424 4.32 1.83 1.20
N HIS A 425 3.06 1.78 0.75
CA HIS A 425 2.49 2.91 0.02
C HIS A 425 2.53 4.27 0.77
N PRO A 426 2.44 4.38 2.11
CA PRO A 426 2.51 5.71 2.74
C PRO A 426 3.90 6.33 2.60
N VAL A 427 4.95 5.51 2.70
CA VAL A 427 6.35 5.93 2.56
C VAL A 427 6.60 6.41 1.14
N THR A 428 6.18 5.61 0.16
CA THR A 428 6.37 5.92 -1.27
C THR A 428 5.47 7.05 -1.75
N SER A 429 4.28 7.23 -1.16
CA SER A 429 3.47 8.44 -1.34
C SER A 429 4.23 9.68 -0.87
N GLY A 430 4.81 9.65 0.33
CA GLY A 430 5.61 10.76 0.87
C GLY A 430 6.81 11.10 -0.02
N ALA A 431 7.58 10.09 -0.43
CA ALA A 431 8.74 10.27 -1.32
C ALA A 431 8.35 10.89 -2.66
N LEU A 432 7.26 10.41 -3.25
CA LEU A 432 6.75 10.94 -4.51
C LEU A 432 6.31 12.41 -4.37
N LEU A 433 5.61 12.76 -3.29
CA LEU A 433 5.17 14.13 -3.04
C LEU A 433 6.35 15.09 -2.80
N GLU A 434 7.40 14.64 -2.12
CA GLU A 434 8.66 15.37 -1.97
C GLU A 434 9.26 15.68 -3.35
N SER A 435 9.35 14.68 -4.23
CA SER A 435 9.89 14.84 -5.59
C SER A 435 9.09 15.82 -6.47
N TRP A 436 7.81 16.04 -6.16
CA TRP A 436 6.94 16.93 -6.91
C TRP A 436 7.07 18.41 -6.52
N GLU A 437 7.60 18.69 -5.32
CA GLU A 437 7.88 20.03 -4.79
C GLU A 437 6.68 21.01 -4.79
N VAL A 438 5.45 20.49 -4.73
CA VAL A 438 4.22 21.31 -4.82
C VAL A 438 3.24 21.10 -3.66
N PHE A 439 3.40 20.02 -2.87
CA PHE A 439 2.50 19.68 -1.76
C PHE A 439 3.21 19.51 -0.41
N PRO A 440 4.08 20.43 0.02
CA PRO A 440 4.92 20.22 1.21
C PRO A 440 4.11 19.93 2.48
N ARG A 441 2.92 20.51 2.61
CA ARG A 441 2.04 20.32 3.77
C ARG A 441 1.26 19.01 3.78
N LEU A 442 1.27 18.27 2.67
CA LEU A 442 0.54 17.01 2.56
C LEU A 442 1.45 15.80 2.80
N ILE A 443 2.77 16.00 2.79
CA ILE A 443 3.77 14.93 2.91
C ILE A 443 3.60 14.16 4.23
N GLU A 444 3.72 14.80 5.40
CA GLU A 444 3.60 14.09 6.67
C GLU A 444 2.21 13.49 6.92
N PRO A 445 1.10 14.22 6.66
CA PRO A 445 -0.23 13.64 6.81
C PRO A 445 -0.43 12.38 5.97
N ILE A 446 0.04 12.38 4.73
CA ILE A 446 -0.04 11.22 3.84
C ILE A 446 0.97 10.13 4.25
N ARG A 447 2.16 10.48 4.72
CA ARG A 447 3.13 9.46 5.16
C ARG A 447 2.64 8.69 6.40
N ASN A 448 1.87 9.34 7.26
CA ASN A 448 1.48 8.81 8.57
C ASN A 448 0.00 8.38 8.65
N HIS A 449 -0.77 8.41 7.55
CA HIS A 449 -2.22 8.13 7.59
C HIS A 449 -2.63 6.69 8.00
N HIS A 450 -1.68 5.76 8.20
CA HIS A 450 -1.93 4.42 8.76
C HIS A 450 -1.27 4.21 10.14
N GLN A 451 -0.68 5.26 10.72
CA GLN A 451 -0.03 5.24 12.03
C GLN A 451 -0.62 6.39 12.84
N ILE A 452 -1.79 6.14 13.42
CA ILE A 452 -2.49 7.09 14.26
C ILE A 452 -2.27 6.71 15.72
N ASP A 453 -2.02 7.71 16.54
CA ASP A 453 -1.91 7.64 17.98
C ASP A 453 -2.46 8.93 18.60
N GLU A 454 -2.50 9.02 19.93
CA GLU A 454 -2.98 10.19 20.67
C GLU A 454 -2.26 11.51 20.34
N ASN A 455 -1.05 11.46 19.79
CA ASN A 455 -0.21 12.63 19.49
C ASN A 455 -0.22 13.00 18.00
N SER A 456 -0.95 12.24 17.19
CA SER A 456 -0.99 12.41 15.74
C SER A 456 -1.59 13.77 15.36
N ALA A 457 -1.00 14.38 14.33
CA ALA A 457 -1.49 15.65 13.80
C ALA A 457 -2.92 15.51 13.25
N PRO A 458 -3.80 16.52 13.45
CA PRO A 458 -5.18 16.48 12.97
C PRO A 458 -5.31 16.12 11.49
N GLU A 459 -4.37 16.57 10.66
CA GLU A 459 -4.33 16.30 9.22
C GLU A 459 -4.12 14.82 8.90
N ALA A 460 -3.25 14.11 9.63
CA ALA A 460 -3.01 12.69 9.44
C ALA A 460 -4.24 11.87 9.86
N ALA A 461 -4.81 12.20 11.03
CA ALA A 461 -6.04 11.59 11.53
C ALA A 461 -7.22 11.83 10.58
N LEU A 462 -7.32 13.02 9.98
CA LEU A 462 -8.35 13.36 9.00
C LEU A 462 -8.25 12.49 7.73
N VAL A 463 -7.06 12.35 7.14
CA VAL A 463 -6.84 11.52 5.95
C VAL A 463 -7.13 10.05 6.27
N SER A 464 -6.66 9.57 7.42
CA SER A 464 -6.88 8.21 7.89
C SER A 464 -8.37 7.90 8.07
N LEU A 465 -9.09 8.75 8.81
CA LEU A 465 -10.53 8.59 9.04
C LEU A 465 -11.30 8.65 7.72
N ALA A 466 -10.98 9.59 6.84
CA ALA A 466 -11.61 9.68 5.54
C ALA A 466 -11.43 8.40 4.70
N ASN A 467 -10.24 7.81 4.72
CA ASN A 467 -9.93 6.55 4.04
C ASN A 467 -10.81 5.41 4.58
N LEU A 468 -10.93 5.28 5.90
CA LEU A 468 -11.75 4.24 6.53
C LEU A 468 -13.24 4.38 6.18
N LEU A 469 -13.79 5.58 6.30
CA LEU A 469 -15.22 5.83 6.13
C LEU A 469 -15.72 5.54 4.71
N VAL A 470 -14.83 5.53 3.70
CA VAL A 470 -15.22 5.26 2.31
C VAL A 470 -15.07 3.79 1.89
N LYS A 471 -14.36 2.94 2.64
CA LYS A 471 -14.06 1.56 2.24
C LYS A 471 -15.29 0.67 2.03
N GLY A 472 -16.39 0.95 2.73
CA GLY A 472 -17.66 0.26 2.50
C GLY A 472 -18.32 0.60 1.15
N MET A 473 -18.15 1.83 0.67
CA MET A 473 -18.73 2.33 -0.58
C MET A 473 -17.80 2.10 -1.78
N PHE A 474 -16.53 2.41 -1.60
CA PHE A 474 -15.49 2.40 -2.62
C PHE A 474 -14.24 1.71 -2.07
N PRO A 475 -14.26 0.38 -1.90
CA PRO A 475 -13.07 -0.37 -1.46
C PRO A 475 -12.00 -0.38 -2.54
N PHE A 476 -10.74 -0.47 -2.12
CA PHE A 476 -9.65 -0.86 -3.01
C PHE A 476 -8.64 -1.76 -2.28
N PRO A 477 -8.30 -2.96 -2.80
CA PRO A 477 -8.93 -3.61 -3.96
C PRO A 477 -10.37 -4.05 -3.66
N ARG A 478 -11.23 -4.03 -4.69
CA ARG A 478 -12.62 -4.52 -4.58
C ARG A 478 -12.71 -6.05 -4.68
N VAL A 479 -11.87 -6.64 -5.51
CA VAL A 479 -11.82 -8.08 -5.76
C VAL A 479 -10.37 -8.49 -5.99
N ILE A 480 -10.00 -9.66 -5.49
CA ILE A 480 -8.71 -10.26 -5.81
C ILE A 480 -8.83 -10.97 -7.16
N SER A 481 -8.23 -10.37 -8.19
CA SER A 481 -8.21 -10.91 -9.54
C SER A 481 -6.77 -11.05 -10.01
N ILE A 482 -6.23 -12.25 -9.90
CA ILE A 482 -4.89 -12.56 -10.41
C ILE A 482 -5.07 -13.54 -11.56
N PRO A 483 -4.63 -13.21 -12.80
CA PRO A 483 -4.76 -14.08 -13.97
C PRO A 483 -4.18 -15.48 -13.75
N GLU A 484 -4.83 -16.52 -14.28
CA GLU A 484 -4.43 -17.93 -14.03
C GLU A 484 -3.06 -18.26 -14.64
N ASP A 485 -2.71 -17.67 -15.77
CA ASP A 485 -1.37 -17.76 -16.36
C ASP A 485 -0.31 -17.13 -15.45
N TYR A 486 -0.65 -16.01 -14.78
CA TYR A 486 0.20 -15.44 -13.76
C TYR A 486 0.27 -16.33 -12.51
N ARG A 487 -0.87 -16.83 -12.01
CA ARG A 487 -0.95 -17.71 -10.84
C ARG A 487 -0.13 -18.99 -11.04
N SER A 488 -0.37 -19.72 -12.12
CA SER A 488 0.27 -21.01 -12.41
C SER A 488 1.78 -20.93 -12.57
N VAL A 489 2.30 -19.76 -12.94
CA VAL A 489 3.74 -19.52 -13.14
C VAL A 489 4.39 -18.89 -11.89
N HIS A 490 3.67 -18.01 -11.18
CA HIS A 490 4.24 -17.12 -10.17
C HIS A 490 3.71 -17.33 -8.75
N LEU A 491 2.65 -18.12 -8.52
CA LEU A 491 1.96 -18.23 -7.22
C LEU A 491 1.60 -19.69 -6.82
N TYR A 492 1.78 -20.05 -5.55
CA TYR A 492 1.59 -21.38 -4.99
C TYR A 492 1.35 -21.35 -3.46
N PRO A 493 0.45 -22.18 -2.89
CA PRO A 493 -0.48 -23.08 -3.58
C PRO A 493 -1.63 -22.33 -4.25
N ALA A 494 -2.20 -22.92 -5.30
CA ALA A 494 -3.49 -22.46 -5.82
C ALA A 494 -4.55 -22.69 -4.74
N SER A 495 -4.95 -21.65 -4.01
CA SER A 495 -6.17 -21.71 -3.20
C SER A 495 -7.39 -21.87 -4.10
N ASP A 496 -8.50 -22.33 -3.52
CA ASP A 496 -9.77 -22.59 -4.20
C ASP A 496 -10.07 -21.52 -5.27
N ALA A 497 -10.19 -21.96 -6.52
CA ALA A 497 -10.20 -21.12 -7.70
C ALA A 497 -11.47 -20.27 -7.81
N PHE A 498 -11.53 -19.11 -7.13
CA PHE A 498 -12.50 -18.05 -7.38
C PHE A 498 -11.92 -16.68 -7.00
N PRO A 499 -12.31 -15.59 -7.69
CA PRO A 499 -11.95 -14.26 -7.26
C PRO A 499 -12.53 -14.00 -5.86
N LEU A 500 -11.66 -13.68 -4.89
CA LEU A 500 -12.08 -13.38 -3.52
C LEU A 500 -12.49 -11.91 -3.44
N THR A 501 -13.79 -11.66 -3.32
CA THR A 501 -14.34 -10.31 -3.17
C THR A 501 -14.00 -9.75 -1.79
N ASN A 502 -13.73 -8.44 -1.72
CA ASN A 502 -13.59 -7.74 -0.45
C ASN A 502 -14.93 -7.85 0.32
N PRO A 503 -14.94 -8.25 1.61
CA PRO A 503 -16.18 -8.39 2.37
C PRO A 503 -16.85 -7.05 2.71
N LEU A 504 -16.09 -5.95 2.76
CA LEU A 504 -16.57 -4.66 3.26
C LEU A 504 -17.80 -4.11 2.53
N PRO A 505 -17.92 -4.13 1.18
CA PRO A 505 -19.10 -3.61 0.51
C PRO A 505 -20.36 -4.41 0.77
N ALA A 506 -20.26 -5.75 0.84
CA ALA A 506 -21.41 -6.60 1.10
C ALA A 506 -21.94 -6.38 2.52
N LEU A 507 -21.03 -6.26 3.49
CA LEU A 507 -21.34 -5.94 4.87
C LEU A 507 -21.95 -4.53 4.98
N PHE A 508 -21.30 -3.51 4.40
CA PHE A 508 -21.82 -2.14 4.39
C PHE A 508 -23.20 -2.04 3.73
N HIS A 509 -23.43 -2.77 2.62
CA HIS A 509 -24.73 -2.81 1.96
C HIS A 509 -25.82 -3.41 2.85
N LYS A 510 -25.51 -4.45 3.65
CA LYS A 510 -26.44 -5.01 4.65
C LYS A 510 -26.91 -3.94 5.64
N HIS A 511 -25.98 -3.14 6.15
CA HIS A 511 -26.31 -2.01 7.03
C HIS A 511 -27.11 -0.93 6.32
N ALA A 512 -26.77 -0.60 5.07
CA ALA A 512 -27.54 0.35 4.26
C ALA A 512 -29.00 -0.09 4.07
N THR A 513 -29.24 -1.38 3.80
CA THR A 513 -30.60 -1.94 3.69
C THR A 513 -31.37 -1.81 4.99
N TRP A 514 -30.74 -2.03 6.15
CA TRP A 514 -31.40 -1.84 7.44
C TRP A 514 -31.69 -0.38 7.76
N PHE A 515 -30.78 0.51 7.39
CA PHE A 515 -31.00 1.95 7.49
C PHE A 515 -32.19 2.38 6.62
N GLU A 516 -32.28 1.89 5.38
CA GLU A 516 -33.40 2.19 4.47
C GLU A 516 -34.74 1.69 5.02
N GLN A 517 -34.78 0.49 5.60
CA GLN A 517 -35.97 -0.03 6.27
C GLN A 517 -36.41 0.86 7.44
N GLY A 518 -35.48 1.27 8.31
CA GLY A 518 -35.82 2.16 9.42
C GLY A 518 -36.15 3.58 8.96
N TYR A 519 -35.54 4.06 7.88
CA TYR A 519 -35.85 5.34 7.27
C TYR A 519 -37.28 5.39 6.74
N ASP A 520 -37.73 4.32 6.07
CA ASP A 520 -39.08 4.19 5.55
C ASP A 520 -40.16 4.14 6.64
N GLU A 521 -39.78 3.85 7.89
CA GLU A 521 -40.66 3.87 9.07
C GLU A 521 -40.76 5.26 9.73
N LEU A 522 -39.92 6.22 9.33
CA LEU A 522 -39.97 7.58 9.89
C LEU A 522 -41.20 8.36 9.42
N GLU A 523 -41.92 8.97 10.35
CA GLU A 523 -43.02 9.89 10.05
C GLU A 523 -42.50 11.25 9.57
N LEU A 524 -42.28 11.35 8.26
CA LEU A 524 -41.85 12.60 7.60
C LEU A 524 -43.06 13.43 7.16
N THR A 525 -43.02 14.74 7.43
CA THR A 525 -44.00 15.67 6.84
C THR A 525 -43.76 15.85 5.33
N PRO A 526 -44.77 16.25 4.53
CA PRO A 526 -44.58 16.50 3.10
C PRO A 526 -43.45 17.49 2.79
N ASP A 527 -43.28 18.52 3.63
CA ASP A 527 -42.20 19.52 3.50
C ASP A 527 -40.82 18.91 3.78
N GLU A 528 -40.70 18.01 4.76
CA GLU A 528 -39.46 17.29 5.06
C GLU A 528 -39.05 16.38 3.89
N VAL A 529 -40.02 15.71 3.25
CA VAL A 529 -39.79 14.88 2.06
C VAL A 529 -39.36 15.73 0.86
N GLU A 530 -40.03 16.86 0.63
CA GLU A 530 -39.75 17.71 -0.54
C GLU A 530 -38.43 18.46 -0.43
N THR A 531 -38.12 19.00 0.75
CA THR A 531 -36.99 19.92 0.93
C THR A 531 -35.74 19.26 1.50
N GLY A 532 -35.88 18.08 2.12
CA GLY A 532 -34.83 17.45 2.91
C GLY A 532 -34.41 18.27 4.13
N ARG A 533 -35.28 19.17 4.63
CA ARG A 533 -35.05 19.95 5.85
C ARG A 533 -35.78 19.30 7.01
N TYR A 534 -35.07 18.47 7.76
CA TYR A 534 -35.65 17.76 8.89
C TYR A 534 -35.81 18.66 10.11
N ARG A 535 -36.94 18.54 10.81
CA ARG A 535 -37.07 19.09 12.16
C ARG A 535 -36.09 18.36 13.08
N LYS A 536 -35.72 19.00 14.19
CA LYS A 536 -34.76 18.42 15.16
C LYS A 536 -35.14 16.99 15.59
N ALA A 537 -36.40 16.75 15.94
CA ALA A 537 -36.86 15.41 16.35
C ALA A 537 -36.70 14.36 15.24
N THR A 538 -37.01 14.73 14.00
CA THR A 538 -36.84 13.88 12.82
C THR A 538 -35.38 13.58 12.53
N LEU A 539 -34.50 14.58 12.67
CA LEU A 539 -33.06 14.41 12.50
C LEU A 539 -32.46 13.51 13.58
N ASP A 540 -32.87 13.69 14.84
CA ASP A 540 -32.43 12.85 15.95
C ASP A 540 -32.88 11.39 15.70
N ALA A 541 -34.14 11.17 15.31
CA ALA A 541 -34.65 9.84 14.94
C ALA A 541 -33.92 9.23 13.73
N LEU A 542 -33.58 10.02 12.72
CA LEU A 542 -32.81 9.58 11.56
C LEU A 542 -31.41 9.08 11.94
N ILE A 543 -30.76 9.77 12.87
CA ILE A 543 -29.44 9.39 13.38
C ILE A 543 -29.56 8.12 14.23
N GLU A 544 -30.57 8.02 15.08
CA GLU A 544 -30.89 6.80 15.84
C GLU A 544 -31.10 5.61 14.91
N VAL A 545 -31.86 5.77 13.82
CA VAL A 545 -32.04 4.72 12.79
C VAL A 545 -30.71 4.29 12.17
N ALA A 546 -29.79 5.23 11.92
CA ALA A 546 -28.46 4.90 11.39
C ALA A 546 -27.60 4.14 12.41
N GLN A 547 -27.66 4.54 13.68
CA GLN A 547 -26.99 3.85 14.78
C GLN A 547 -27.55 2.43 14.95
N ASP A 548 -28.87 2.28 15.01
CA ASP A 548 -29.57 0.99 15.10
C ASP A 548 -29.22 0.08 13.91
N ALA A 549 -29.15 0.63 12.70
CA ALA A 549 -28.75 -0.13 11.52
C ALA A 549 -27.32 -0.67 11.63
N VAL A 550 -26.39 0.07 12.25
CA VAL A 550 -25.04 -0.41 12.55
C VAL A 550 -25.11 -1.47 13.65
N GLU A 551 -25.88 -1.24 14.72
CA GLU A 551 -26.00 -2.12 15.89
C GLU A 551 -26.74 -3.44 15.66
N LYS A 552 -27.45 -3.61 14.53
CA LYS A 552 -28.03 -4.90 14.15
C LYS A 552 -26.97 -6.00 13.89
N ASP A 553 -25.77 -5.63 13.44
CA ASP A 553 -24.62 -6.54 13.27
C ASP A 553 -23.29 -5.76 13.22
N PRO A 554 -22.96 -4.98 14.26
CA PRO A 554 -21.84 -4.05 14.24
C PRO A 554 -20.52 -4.79 14.20
N VAL A 555 -20.53 -5.99 14.79
CA VAL A 555 -19.41 -6.90 14.91
C VAL A 555 -18.92 -7.29 13.52
N ALA A 556 -19.79 -7.76 12.61
CA ALA A 556 -19.31 -8.27 11.32
C ALA A 556 -18.60 -7.21 10.46
N TYR A 557 -19.17 -6.00 10.31
CA TYR A 557 -18.55 -4.95 9.50
C TYR A 557 -17.38 -4.26 10.20
N SER A 558 -17.53 -3.92 11.49
CA SER A 558 -16.47 -3.26 12.26
C SER A 558 -15.26 -4.17 12.43
N GLU A 559 -15.45 -5.47 12.72
CA GLU A 559 -14.35 -6.43 12.80
C GLU A 559 -13.66 -6.61 11.46
N ALA A 560 -14.41 -6.71 10.35
CA ALA A 560 -13.81 -6.82 9.03
C ALA A 560 -13.02 -5.56 8.66
N LEU A 561 -13.54 -4.37 8.99
CA LEU A 561 -12.87 -3.09 8.75
C LEU A 561 -11.60 -2.97 9.59
N SER A 562 -11.68 -3.28 10.89
CA SER A 562 -10.58 -3.25 11.85
C SER A 562 -9.50 -4.28 11.55
N ALA A 563 -9.88 -5.49 11.12
CA ALA A 563 -8.94 -6.53 10.71
C ALA A 563 -8.08 -6.07 9.52
N GLN A 564 -8.69 -5.37 8.56
CA GLN A 564 -7.99 -4.81 7.40
C GLN A 564 -7.23 -3.51 7.74
N ASN A 565 -7.72 -2.74 8.72
CA ASN A 565 -7.27 -1.38 9.07
C ASN A 565 -7.36 -1.17 10.60
N PRO A 566 -6.35 -1.61 11.37
CA PRO A 566 -6.38 -1.58 12.84
C PRO A 566 -6.45 -0.16 13.42
N GLU A 567 -6.01 0.84 12.65
CA GLU A 567 -5.98 2.25 13.04
C GLU A 567 -7.38 2.84 13.29
N LEU A 568 -8.45 2.10 12.95
CA LEU A 568 -9.81 2.43 13.36
C LEU A 568 -9.91 2.63 14.88
N MET A 569 -9.27 1.77 15.68
CA MET A 569 -9.34 1.86 17.14
C MET A 569 -8.59 3.09 17.67
N ASP A 570 -7.42 3.36 17.10
CA ASP A 570 -6.63 4.56 17.45
C ASP A 570 -7.40 5.84 17.09
N LEU A 571 -8.12 5.84 15.97
CA LEU A 571 -8.98 6.95 15.56
C LEU A 571 -10.21 7.12 16.45
N VAL A 572 -10.80 6.03 16.94
CA VAL A 572 -11.90 6.10 17.92
C VAL A 572 -11.43 6.81 19.18
N GLU A 573 -10.24 6.46 19.67
CA GLU A 573 -9.62 7.12 20.83
C GLU A 573 -9.25 8.58 20.54
N TRP A 574 -8.61 8.87 19.41
CA TRP A 574 -8.21 10.22 19.01
C TRP A 574 -9.40 11.16 18.84
N THR A 575 -10.48 10.66 18.22
CA THR A 575 -11.68 11.47 17.96
C THR A 575 -12.61 11.58 19.17
N ASP A 576 -12.55 10.64 20.12
CA ASP A 576 -13.55 10.46 21.18
C ASP A 576 -14.96 10.23 20.58
N VAL A 577 -15.03 9.45 19.49
CA VAL A 577 -16.26 9.08 18.78
C VAL A 577 -16.25 7.57 18.57
N SER A 578 -17.34 6.90 18.93
CA SER A 578 -17.41 5.45 18.86
C SER A 578 -17.30 4.94 17.42
N ALA A 579 -16.81 3.70 17.24
CA ALA A 579 -16.80 3.07 15.92
C ALA A 579 -18.21 3.01 15.32
N GLY A 580 -19.24 2.70 16.14
CA GLY A 580 -20.63 2.66 15.70
C GLY A 580 -21.11 3.98 15.11
N ASP A 581 -20.80 5.09 15.79
CA ASP A 581 -21.14 6.44 15.33
C ASP A 581 -20.43 6.80 14.02
N TRP A 582 -19.16 6.40 13.85
CA TRP A 582 -18.45 6.61 12.59
C TRP A 582 -19.06 5.83 11.43
N LEU A 583 -19.46 4.58 11.67
CA LEU A 583 -20.12 3.77 10.66
C LEU A 583 -21.51 4.34 10.32
N ALA A 584 -22.26 4.83 11.32
CA ALA A 584 -23.54 5.51 11.12
C ALA A 584 -23.37 6.80 10.32
N PHE A 585 -22.33 7.59 10.61
CA PHE A 585 -21.96 8.77 9.84
C PHE A 585 -21.68 8.44 8.37
N SER A 586 -20.92 7.37 8.10
CA SER A 586 -20.69 6.89 6.72
C SER A 586 -22.00 6.51 6.00
N LEU A 587 -22.93 5.82 6.69
CA LEU A 587 -24.25 5.47 6.13
C LEU A 587 -25.08 6.70 5.78
N LEU A 588 -25.10 7.72 6.64
CA LEU A 588 -25.84 8.96 6.44
C LEU A 588 -25.30 9.76 5.23
N LEU A 589 -23.99 9.71 4.99
CA LEU A 589 -23.35 10.41 3.87
C LEU A 589 -23.34 9.60 2.55
N ARG A 590 -23.75 8.33 2.57
CA ARG A 590 -23.47 7.38 1.48
C ARG A 590 -23.95 7.86 0.11
N HIS A 591 -25.17 8.37 0.01
CA HIS A 591 -25.75 8.82 -1.26
C HIS A 591 -25.04 10.08 -1.75
N THR A 592 -24.77 11.04 -0.86
CA THR A 592 -24.08 12.28 -1.19
C THR A 592 -22.69 12.02 -1.76
N ILE A 593 -21.91 11.14 -1.13
CA ILE A 593 -20.58 10.74 -1.61
C ILE A 593 -20.71 9.98 -2.94
N THR A 594 -21.57 8.96 -2.99
CA THR A 594 -21.71 8.08 -4.16
C THR A 594 -22.15 8.85 -5.40
N ASP A 595 -23.15 9.72 -5.29
CA ASP A 595 -23.63 10.56 -6.40
C ASP A 595 -22.58 11.56 -6.86
N THR A 596 -21.83 12.14 -5.94
CA THR A 596 -20.76 13.09 -6.26
C THR A 596 -19.63 12.41 -7.03
N VAL A 597 -19.20 11.23 -6.57
CA VAL A 597 -18.16 10.44 -7.22
C VAL A 597 -18.62 9.93 -8.58
N HIS A 598 -19.84 9.39 -8.70
CA HIS A 598 -20.37 8.91 -9.98
C HIS A 598 -20.52 10.03 -11.01
N ARG A 599 -21.00 11.21 -10.61
CA ARG A 599 -21.07 12.38 -11.51
C ARG A 599 -19.69 12.80 -12.00
N LEU A 600 -18.68 12.77 -11.13
CA LEU A 600 -17.30 13.08 -11.52
C LEU A 600 -16.74 12.04 -12.51
N LEU A 601 -16.93 10.74 -12.23
CA LEU A 601 -16.48 9.68 -13.12
C LEU A 601 -17.15 9.82 -14.51
N ALA A 602 -18.45 10.06 -14.54
CA ALA A 602 -19.21 10.29 -15.78
C ALA A 602 -18.72 11.52 -16.56
N SER A 603 -18.38 12.63 -15.89
CA SER A 603 -17.88 13.85 -16.55
C SER A 603 -16.46 13.70 -17.10
N THR A 604 -15.67 12.76 -16.56
CA THR A 604 -14.35 12.41 -17.10
C THR A 604 -14.39 11.43 -18.27
N GLY A 605 -15.58 10.99 -18.70
CA GLY A 605 -15.77 10.01 -19.77
C GLY A 605 -15.34 8.59 -19.38
N ARG A 606 -15.36 8.26 -18.07
CA ARG A 606 -14.88 6.99 -17.48
C ARG A 606 -15.99 6.17 -16.79
#